data_AF-A0A0C3FX68-F1
#
_entry.id   AF-A0A0C3FX68-F1
#
_cell.length_a   1.000
_cell.length_b   1.000
_cell.length_c   1.000
_cell.angle_alpha   90.00
_cell.angle_beta   90.00
_cell.angle_gamma   90.00
#
_symmetry.space_group_name_H-M   'P 1'
#
loop_
_entity.id
_entity.type
_entity.pdbx_description
1 polymer ?
#
loop_
_entity_poly.entity_id
_entity_poly.type
_entity_poly.pdbx_seq_one_letter_code
_entity_poly.pdbx_strand_id
1 'polypeptide(L)'
;MGWKPLTFPPRIRLYSTKTLKPLGTLNYHKDGCQTVIFARPLYHTADVGEEPSIANDDGSDEDEMNEAEKMARTRWVVGGGKDHRVSIWTLMSFNNSRT
;
A
#
# COMPACT_ATOMS: atom_id res chain seq x y z
N MET A 1 -35.93 -6.82 24.69
CA MET A 1 -34.77 -7.46 24.03
C MET A 1 -33.96 -6.36 23.36
N GLY A 2 -32.75 -6.07 23.83
CA GLY A 2 -31.92 -5.01 23.28
C GLY A 2 -31.08 -5.52 22.11
N TRP A 3 -31.27 -4.94 20.93
CA TRP A 3 -30.35 -5.13 19.81
C TRP A 3 -29.06 -4.35 20.09
N LYS A 4 -27.92 -5.05 20.14
CA LYS A 4 -26.60 -4.42 20.06
C LYS A 4 -26.12 -4.49 18.61
N PRO A 5 -25.77 -3.36 17.98
CA PRO A 5 -25.21 -3.38 16.63
C PRO A 5 -23.92 -4.19 16.61
N LEU A 6 -23.76 -5.08 15.63
CA LEU A 6 -22.47 -5.70 15.35
C LEU A 6 -21.52 -4.60 14.88
N THR A 7 -20.57 -4.21 15.73
CA THR A 7 -19.50 -3.30 15.33
C THR A 7 -18.36 -4.15 14.79
N PHE A 8 -18.12 -4.08 13.48
CA PHE A 8 -16.95 -4.74 12.89
C PHE A 8 -15.70 -3.91 13.18
N PRO A 9 -14.62 -4.53 13.69
CA PRO A 9 -13.37 -3.81 13.90
C PRO A 9 -12.83 -3.31 12.55
N PRO A 10 -12.33 -2.07 12.48
CA PRO A 10 -11.85 -1.48 11.25
C PRO A 10 -10.54 -2.13 10.82
N ARG A 11 -10.60 -2.93 9.76
CA ARG A 11 -9.48 -3.73 9.28
C ARG A 11 -9.26 -3.50 7.80
N ILE A 12 -8.00 -3.33 7.41
CA ILE A 12 -7.61 -3.29 6.00
C ILE A 12 -7.36 -4.73 5.56
N ARG A 13 -8.06 -5.19 4.53
CA ARG A 13 -7.94 -6.56 4.01
C ARG A 13 -7.26 -6.51 2.66
N LEU A 14 -6.20 -7.30 2.52
CA LEU A 14 -5.49 -7.45 1.25
C LEU A 14 -6.03 -8.67 0.52
N TYR A 15 -6.27 -8.50 -0.77
CA TYR A 15 -6.75 -9.57 -1.66
C TYR A 15 -5.86 -9.64 -2.90
N SER A 16 -5.71 -10.85 -3.43
CA SER A 16 -5.06 -11.06 -4.72
C SER A 16 -5.95 -10.51 -5.82
N THR A 17 -5.42 -9.68 -6.71
CA THR A 17 -6.17 -9.21 -7.89
C THR A 17 -6.42 -10.33 -8.90
N LYS A 18 -5.52 -11.31 -8.97
CA LYS A 18 -5.63 -12.46 -9.87
C LYS A 18 -6.67 -13.49 -9.41
N THR A 19 -6.69 -13.81 -8.12
CA THR A 19 -7.50 -14.93 -7.59
C THR A 19 -8.63 -14.48 -6.67
N LEU A 20 -8.66 -13.21 -6.28
CA LEU A 20 -9.56 -12.65 -5.26
C LEU A 20 -9.49 -13.36 -3.90
N LYS A 21 -8.45 -14.18 -3.68
CA LYS A 21 -8.20 -14.83 -2.40
C LYS A 21 -7.62 -13.85 -1.39
N PRO A 22 -7.95 -13.98 -0.10
CA PRO A 22 -7.38 -13.14 0.95
C PRO A 22 -5.87 -13.38 1.07
N LEU A 23 -5.10 -12.29 1.08
CA LEU A 23 -3.65 -12.29 1.29
C LEU A 23 -3.28 -12.00 2.74
N GLY A 24 -4.10 -11.22 3.44
CA GLY A 24 -3.81 -10.82 4.82
C GLY A 24 -4.76 -9.76 5.35
N THR A 25 -4.58 -9.40 6.61
CA THR A 25 -5.36 -8.35 7.28
C THR A 25 -4.44 -7.50 8.15
N LEU A 26 -4.53 -6.18 7.97
CA LEU A 26 -3.81 -5.19 8.75
C LEU A 26 -4.76 -4.59 9.78
N ASN A 27 -4.33 -4.57 11.04
CA ASN A 27 -5.16 -4.17 12.17
C ASN A 27 -4.38 -3.18 13.04
N TYR A 28 -4.87 -1.94 13.11
CA TYR A 28 -4.25 -0.88 13.91
C TYR A 28 -5.28 0.13 14.41
N HIS A 29 -6.14 0.62 13.50
CA HIS A 29 -7.15 1.61 13.85
C HIS A 29 -8.21 1.03 14.79
N LYS A 30 -8.76 1.88 15.67
CA LYS A 30 -9.76 1.47 16.66
C LYS A 30 -11.19 1.87 16.29
N ASP A 31 -11.36 3.04 15.68
CA ASP A 31 -12.69 3.65 15.43
C ASP A 31 -13.15 3.61 13.97
N GLY A 32 -12.26 3.37 13.03
CA GLY A 32 -12.57 3.38 11.60
C GLY A 32 -11.32 3.53 10.75
N CYS A 33 -11.29 2.93 9.57
CA CYS A 33 -10.32 3.23 8.51
C CYS A 33 -11.10 3.79 7.32
N GLN A 34 -10.91 5.07 7.01
CA GLN A 34 -11.71 5.79 6.01
C GLN A 34 -10.99 5.90 4.66
N THR A 35 -9.66 5.92 4.68
CA THR A 35 -8.84 6.04 3.47
C THR A 35 -7.76 4.98 3.47
N VAL A 36 -7.45 4.47 2.27
CA VAL A 36 -6.36 3.53 2.02
C VAL A 36 -5.68 3.94 0.73
N ILE A 37 -4.35 4.00 0.74
CA ILE A 37 -3.54 4.35 -0.43
C ILE A 37 -2.39 3.35 -0.56
N PHE A 38 -2.16 2.84 -1.77
CA PHE A 38 -0.99 2.03 -2.10
C PHE A 38 0.12 2.92 -2.65
N ALA A 39 1.35 2.52 -2.37
CA ALA A 39 2.51 3.04 -3.06
C ALA A 39 2.31 2.91 -4.57
N ARG A 40 2.61 3.99 -5.30
CA ARG A 40 2.72 3.96 -6.75
C ARG A 40 4.19 3.73 -7.09
N PRO A 41 4.54 2.68 -7.83
CA PRO A 41 5.89 2.57 -8.34
C PRO A 41 6.12 3.78 -9.25
N LEU A 42 7.20 4.52 -9.00
CA LEU A 42 7.68 5.54 -9.92
C LEU A 42 8.33 4.80 -11.09
N TYR A 43 7.51 4.25 -11.98
CA TYR A 43 8.00 3.88 -13.29
C TYR A 43 8.32 5.20 -13.99
N HIS A 44 9.57 5.37 -14.40
CA HIS A 44 9.93 6.41 -15.34
C HIS A 44 9.13 6.09 -16.62
N THR A 45 8.01 6.77 -16.84
CA THR A 45 7.16 6.58 -18.00
C THR A 45 7.87 7.14 -19.22
N ALA A 46 8.79 6.37 -19.77
CA ALA A 46 9.23 6.50 -21.15
C ALA A 46 8.28 5.72 -22.07
N ASP A 47 6.96 5.90 -21.92
CA ASP A 47 6.04 5.70 -23.03
C ASP A 47 4.66 6.33 -22.73
N VAL A 48 4.27 7.25 -23.61
CA VAL A 48 2.93 7.84 -23.79
C VAL A 48 2.33 8.70 -22.66
N GLY A 49 2.79 9.95 -22.55
CA GLY A 49 1.91 11.10 -22.80
C GLY A 49 0.93 11.62 -21.75
N GLU A 50 0.93 11.20 -20.48
CA GLU A 50 0.18 11.90 -19.42
C GLU A 50 1.00 12.07 -18.13
N GLU A 51 1.29 13.34 -17.79
CA GLU A 51 1.92 13.79 -16.55
C GLU A 51 1.16 13.32 -15.29
N PRO A 52 1.89 12.86 -14.27
CA PRO A 52 1.78 13.58 -13.00
C PRO A 52 3.16 13.87 -12.41
N SER A 53 3.59 15.12 -12.60
CA SER A 53 4.50 15.90 -11.77
C SER A 53 4.45 15.52 -10.27
N ILE A 54 5.49 14.82 -9.81
CA ILE A 54 6.34 15.25 -8.70
C ILE A 54 7.77 14.80 -9.08
N ALA A 55 8.40 15.58 -9.97
CA ALA A 55 9.84 15.55 -10.12
C ALA A 55 10.45 16.38 -8.98
N ASN A 56 11.04 15.70 -8.00
CA ASN A 56 12.18 16.27 -7.29
C ASN A 56 13.41 15.59 -7.89
N ASP A 57 13.86 16.18 -8.97
CA ASP A 57 15.22 16.08 -9.48
C ASP A 57 16.14 16.82 -8.49
N ASP A 58 16.96 16.07 -7.76
CA ASP A 58 18.22 16.54 -7.20
C ASP A 58 19.24 15.43 -7.42
N GLY A 59 19.91 15.50 -8.55
CA GLY A 59 21.08 14.68 -8.83
C GLY A 59 22.21 15.00 -7.86
N SER A 60 22.32 14.21 -6.79
CA SER A 60 23.59 13.80 -6.18
C SER A 60 23.34 12.64 -5.23
N ASP A 61 24.18 11.61 -5.32
CA ASP A 61 24.13 10.33 -4.59
C ASP A 61 23.05 9.32 -5.07
N GLU A 62 23.08 8.94 -6.36
CA GLU A 62 22.52 7.67 -6.85
C GLU A 62 23.35 6.47 -6.35
N ASP A 63 23.48 6.33 -5.03
CA ASP A 63 24.13 5.18 -4.40
C ASP A 63 23.33 3.89 -4.71
N GLU A 64 23.86 3.12 -5.67
CA GLU A 64 23.86 1.65 -5.82
C GLU A 64 22.56 0.86 -5.61
N MET A 65 21.38 1.49 -5.62
CA MET A 65 20.16 0.75 -5.35
C MET A 65 19.64 0.02 -6.59
N ASN A 66 19.68 -1.31 -6.57
CA ASN A 66 19.18 -2.14 -7.67
C ASN A 66 17.65 -1.97 -7.83
N GLU A 67 17.12 -2.23 -9.02
CA GLU A 67 15.70 -2.18 -9.35
C GLU A 67 14.85 -3.01 -8.35
N ALA A 68 15.35 -4.18 -7.94
CA ALA A 68 14.69 -5.02 -6.93
C ALA A 68 14.53 -4.31 -5.58
N GLU A 69 15.52 -3.49 -5.18
CA GLU A 69 15.50 -2.71 -3.94
C GLU A 69 14.59 -1.49 -4.06
N LYS A 70 14.60 -0.82 -5.22
CA LYS A 70 13.64 0.24 -5.55
C LYS A 70 12.21 -0.29 -5.44
N MET A 71 11.93 -1.45 -6.05
CA MET A 71 10.62 -2.12 -5.95
C MET A 71 10.25 -2.53 -4.52
N ALA A 72 11.23 -2.90 -3.69
CA ALA A 72 10.98 -3.22 -2.28
C ALA A 72 10.57 -1.97 -1.49
N ARG A 73 11.23 -0.83 -1.73
CA ARG A 73 10.88 0.45 -1.09
C ARG A 73 9.52 0.98 -1.54
N THR A 74 9.08 0.68 -2.76
CA THR A 74 7.74 1.07 -3.26
C THR A 74 6.64 0.06 -2.92
N ARG A 75 6.87 -0.90 -2.01
CA ARG A 75 5.82 -1.83 -1.56
C ARG A 75 5.34 -1.43 -0.18
N TRP A 76 4.41 -0.49 -0.15
CA TRP A 76 3.73 -0.12 1.08
C TRP A 76 2.27 0.23 0.86
N VAL A 77 1.51 0.16 1.93
CA VAL A 77 0.12 0.63 2.00
C VAL A 77 -0.04 1.51 3.23
N VAL A 78 -0.79 2.60 3.06
CA VAL A 78 -1.13 3.54 4.11
C VAL A 78 -2.62 3.48 4.38
N GLY A 79 -2.99 3.42 5.67
CA GLY A 79 -4.36 3.58 6.15
C GLY A 79 -4.51 4.86 6.96
N GLY A 80 -5.58 5.61 6.73
CA GLY A 80 -5.97 6.77 7.55
C GLY A 80 -7.27 6.47 8.29
N GLY A 81 -7.24 6.66 9.61
CA GLY A 81 -8.35 6.32 10.48
C GLY A 81 -9.08 7.51 11.10
N LYS A 82 -10.30 7.26 11.56
CA LYS A 82 -11.11 8.23 12.33
C LYS A 82 -10.47 8.56 13.69
N ASP A 83 -9.57 7.71 14.16
CA ASP A 83 -8.79 7.87 15.38
C ASP A 83 -7.67 8.92 15.27
N HIS A 84 -7.66 9.74 14.20
CA HIS A 84 -6.64 10.75 13.89
C HIS A 84 -5.24 10.15 13.75
N ARG A 85 -5.14 8.88 13.37
CA ARG A 85 -3.87 8.19 13.16
C ARG A 85 -3.70 7.76 11.71
N VAL A 86 -2.43 7.60 11.35
CA VAL A 86 -2.00 7.03 10.07
C VAL A 86 -1.20 5.77 10.37
N SER A 87 -1.47 4.68 9.65
CA SER A 87 -0.68 3.46 9.70
C SER A 87 0.02 3.22 8.37
N ILE A 88 1.32 2.96 8.41
CA ILE A 88 2.15 2.68 7.23
C ILE A 88 2.66 1.25 7.34
N TRP A 89 2.43 0.45 6.31
CA TRP A 89 2.79 -0.98 6.30
C TRP A 89 3.65 -1.28 5.09
N THR A 90 4.85 -1.80 5.33
CA THR A 90 5.66 -2.42 4.28
C THR A 90 5.06 -3.75 3.88
N LEU A 91 5.00 -4.04 2.58
CA LEU A 91 4.46 -5.28 2.04
C LEU A 91 5.59 -6.16 1.50
N MET A 92 5.46 -7.46 1.72
CA MET A 92 6.30 -8.45 1.05
C MET A 92 5.89 -8.64 -0.41
N SER A 93 6.75 -9.27 -1.21
CA SER A 93 6.34 -9.76 -2.53
C SER A 93 5.37 -10.94 -2.36
N PHE A 94 4.26 -10.91 -3.09
CA PHE A 94 3.29 -12.01 -3.12
C PHE A 94 3.44 -12.90 -4.36
N ASN A 95 4.47 -12.66 -5.18
CA ASN A 95 4.74 -13.46 -6.36
C ASN A 95 5.32 -14.81 -5.92
N ASN A 96 4.51 -15.85 -5.95
CA ASN A 96 4.97 -17.21 -5.68
C ASN A 96 5.57 -17.77 -6.97
N SER A 97 6.90 -17.97 -7.02
CA SER A 97 7.55 -18.73 -8.10
C SER A 97 7.27 -20.22 -7.89
N ARG A 98 6.04 -20.64 -8.18
CA ARG A 98 5.73 -22.05 -8.40
C ARG A 98 5.39 -22.22 -9.87
N THR A 99 6.45 -22.40 -10.66
CA THR A 99 6.40 -23.25 -11.87
C THR A 99 6.13 -24.69 -11.47
#